data_AF-A0A927ALZ3-F1
#
_entry.id   AF-A0A927ALZ3-F1
#
_cell.length_a   1.000
_cell.length_b   1.000
_cell.length_c   1.000
_cell.angle_alpha   90.00
_cell.angle_beta   90.00
_cell.angle_gamma   90.00
#
_symmetry.space_group_name_H-M   'P 1'
#
loop_
_entity.id
_entity.type
_entity.pdbx_description
1 polymer ?
#
loop_
_entity_poly.entity_id
_entity_poly.type
_entity_poly.pdbx_seq_one_letter_code
_entity_poly.pdbx_strand_id
1 'polypeptide(L)'
;MVFFAYFCDLVGYLSRKPTWLEVSWWNLLVASVAIFFAVIFGEFEAGLAEPYTAAQTALDWHTITGWSLSAILVGITAWRGVLRRQNPGKIPVVYLGVATLLVVLVFFQMYLGDLLAWVYGLHSPFVVKAIREGTLK
;
A
#
# COMPACT_ATOMS: atom_id res chain seq x y z
N MET A 1 1.05 7.53 -2.66
CA MET A 1 2.16 8.08 -1.84
C MET A 1 3.46 7.29 -2.03
N VAL A 2 3.49 5.97 -1.77
CA VAL A 2 4.73 5.15 -1.89
C VAL A 2 5.38 5.23 -3.28
N PHE A 3 4.62 5.05 -4.36
CA PHE A 3 5.15 5.17 -5.72
C PHE A 3 5.79 6.54 -5.99
N PHE A 4 5.15 7.62 -5.54
CA PHE A 4 5.68 8.97 -5.72
C PHE A 4 6.95 9.20 -4.89
N ALA A 5 7.01 8.69 -3.66
CA ALA A 5 8.23 8.71 -2.85
C ALA A 5 9.39 8.00 -3.58
N TYR A 6 9.13 6.79 -4.07
CA TYR A 6 10.11 6.04 -4.86
C TYR A 6 10.58 6.80 -6.10
N PHE A 7 9.66 7.40 -6.86
CA PHE A 7 9.99 8.23 -8.01
C PHE A 7 10.91 9.40 -7.61
N CYS A 8 10.60 10.09 -6.51
CA CYS A 8 11.44 11.17 -5.99
C CYS A 8 12.83 10.68 -5.56
N ASP A 9 12.95 9.51 -4.92
CA ASP A 9 14.26 8.92 -4.57
C ASP A 9 15.07 8.58 -5.83
N LEU A 10 14.43 8.04 -6.88
CA LEU A 10 15.09 7.74 -8.15
C LEU A 10 15.60 9.02 -8.83
N VAL A 11 14.75 10.05 -8.93
CA VAL A 11 15.13 11.35 -9.50
C VAL A 11 16.22 12.00 -8.66
N GLY A 12 16.12 11.97 -7.34
CA GLY A 12 17.14 12.53 -6.45
C GLY A 12 18.48 11.82 -6.54
N TYR A 13 18.47 10.48 -6.68
CA TYR A 13 19.66 9.68 -6.90
C TYR A 13 20.34 10.02 -8.23
N LEU A 14 19.58 10.07 -9.32
CA LEU A 14 20.10 10.33 -10.67
C LEU A 14 20.55 11.78 -10.85
N SER A 15 19.76 12.74 -10.37
CA SER A 15 20.05 14.18 -10.52
C SER A 15 21.04 14.71 -9.48
N ARG A 16 21.36 13.93 -8.44
CA ARG A 16 22.18 14.32 -7.28
C ARG A 16 21.65 15.56 -6.54
N LYS A 17 20.34 15.83 -6.64
CA LYS A 17 19.68 16.95 -5.95
C LYS A 17 19.00 16.44 -4.67
N PRO A 18 19.51 16.80 -3.48
CA PRO A 18 19.02 16.27 -2.20
C PRO A 18 17.59 16.71 -1.87
N THR A 19 17.07 17.78 -2.48
CA THR A 19 15.69 18.25 -2.29
C THR A 19 14.65 17.19 -2.66
N TRP A 20 14.89 16.39 -3.70
CA TRP A 20 13.99 15.29 -4.08
C TRP A 20 13.98 14.17 -3.03
N LEU A 21 15.11 13.94 -2.37
CA LEU A 21 15.23 12.94 -1.30
C LEU A 21 14.43 13.34 -0.06
N GLU A 22 14.33 14.64 0.23
CA GLU A 22 13.46 15.17 1.29
C GLU A 22 11.97 15.04 0.94
N VAL A 23 11.59 15.32 -0.32
CA VAL A 23 10.20 15.11 -0.78
C VAL A 23 9.80 13.63 -0.68
N SER A 24 10.71 12.72 -1.08
CA SER A 24 10.50 11.28 -0.91
C SER A 24 10.26 10.92 0.56
N TRP A 25 11.15 11.38 1.44
CA TRP A 25 11.09 11.08 2.88
C TRP A 25 9.72 11.40 3.49
N TRP A 26 9.21 12.61 3.25
CA TRP A 26 7.91 13.02 3.81
C TRP A 26 6.75 12.22 3.22
N ASN A 27 6.78 11.90 1.92
CA ASN A 27 5.75 11.06 1.32
C ASN A 27 5.76 9.64 1.88
N LEU A 28 6.95 9.07 2.09
CA LEU A 28 7.10 7.73 2.65
C LEU A 28 6.66 7.68 4.12
N LEU A 29 7.00 8.70 4.90
CA LEU A 29 6.55 8.83 6.29
C LEU A 29 5.03 8.92 6.40
N VAL A 30 4.41 9.79 5.61
CA VAL A 30 2.93 9.92 5.54
C VAL A 30 2.29 8.61 5.09
N ALA A 31 2.85 7.95 4.06
CA ALA A 31 2.36 6.66 3.60
C ALA A 31 2.37 5.60 4.71
N SER A 32 3.41 5.61 5.55
CA SER A 32 3.57 4.64 6.65
C SER A 32 2.53 4.80 7.75
N VAL A 33 2.01 6.00 7.93
CA VAL A 33 0.90 6.26 8.86
C VAL A 33 -0.43 5.95 8.18
N ALA A 34 -0.61 6.42 6.94
CA ALA A 34 -1.84 6.26 6.17
C ALA A 34 -2.21 4.79 5.91
N ILE A 35 -1.22 3.91 5.73
CA ILE A 35 -1.49 2.49 5.45
C ILE A 35 -2.26 1.80 6.59
N PHE A 36 -2.02 2.19 7.85
CA PHE A 36 -2.76 1.62 8.98
C PHE A 36 -4.23 2.02 8.96
N PHE A 37 -4.52 3.28 8.64
CA PHE A 37 -5.90 3.73 8.46
C PHE A 37 -6.57 2.98 7.32
N ALA A 38 -5.89 2.82 6.18
CA ALA A 38 -6.41 2.08 5.04
C ALA A 38 -6.72 0.62 5.39
N VAL A 39 -5.82 -0.08 6.09
CA VAL A 39 -6.03 -1.47 6.49
C VAL A 39 -7.18 -1.57 7.50
N ILE A 40 -7.21 -0.73 8.55
CA ILE A 40 -8.26 -0.76 9.57
C ILE A 40 -9.64 -0.52 8.95
N PHE A 41 -9.80 0.50 8.09
CA PHE A 41 -11.08 0.74 7.42
C PHE A 41 -11.43 -0.38 6.44
N GLY A 42 -10.45 -0.95 5.74
CA GLY A 42 -10.65 -2.12 4.87
C GLY A 42 -11.21 -3.34 5.62
N GLU A 43 -10.72 -3.62 6.83
CA GLU A 43 -11.25 -4.71 7.67
C GLU A 43 -12.70 -4.45 8.09
N PHE A 44 -13.04 -3.22 8.44
CA PHE A 44 -14.43 -2.86 8.75
C PHE A 44 -15.34 -3.06 7.55
N GLU A 45 -14.92 -2.64 6.35
CA GLU A 45 -15.69 -2.83 5.13
C GLU A 45 -15.84 -4.32 4.77
N ALA A 46 -14.76 -5.11 4.88
CA ALA A 46 -14.79 -6.55 4.65
C ALA A 46 -15.76 -7.26 5.61
N GLY A 47 -15.74 -6.90 6.90
CA GLY A 47 -16.65 -7.45 7.91
C GLY A 47 -18.12 -7.05 7.69
N LEU A 48 -18.38 -5.89 7.10
CA LEU A 48 -19.74 -5.44 6.78
C LEU A 48 -20.27 -6.06 5.46
N ALA A 49 -19.38 -6.39 4.53
CA ALA A 49 -19.77 -6.84 3.19
C ALA A 49 -20.20 -8.32 3.10
N GLU A 50 -19.86 -9.17 4.08
CA GLU A 50 -20.11 -10.63 4.07
C GLU A 50 -19.72 -11.29 2.72
N PRO A 51 -18.41 -11.48 2.46
CA PRO A 51 -17.90 -11.90 1.16
C PRO A 51 -18.46 -13.27 0.71
N TYR A 52 -18.92 -13.33 -0.54
CA TYR A 52 -19.35 -14.57 -1.19
C TYR A 52 -18.15 -15.35 -1.76
N THR A 53 -18.36 -16.63 -2.05
CA THR A 53 -17.29 -17.60 -2.32
C THR A 53 -16.33 -17.20 -3.44
N ALA A 54 -16.82 -16.52 -4.49
CA ALA A 54 -15.97 -16.08 -5.60
C ALA A 54 -15.02 -14.93 -5.23
N ALA A 55 -15.40 -14.09 -4.26
CA ALA A 55 -14.59 -12.96 -3.81
C ALA A 55 -13.60 -13.34 -2.68
N GLN A 56 -13.86 -14.45 -1.97
CA GLN A 56 -13.11 -14.84 -0.77
C GLN A 56 -11.61 -14.93 -0.99
N THR A 57 -11.15 -15.59 -2.06
CA THR A 57 -9.72 -15.74 -2.32
C THR A 57 -9.02 -14.40 -2.55
N ALA A 58 -9.65 -13.48 -3.30
CA ALA A 58 -9.08 -12.16 -3.52
C ALA A 58 -9.03 -11.36 -2.21
N LEU A 59 -10.05 -11.50 -1.37
CA LEU A 59 -10.12 -10.84 -0.07
C LEU A 59 -9.05 -11.37 0.89
N ASP A 60 -8.90 -12.69 1.01
CA ASP A 60 -7.90 -13.32 1.87
C ASP A 60 -6.48 -12.85 1.51
N TRP A 61 -6.16 -12.84 0.20
CA TRP A 61 -4.89 -12.30 -0.28
C TRP A 61 -4.76 -10.82 0.03
N HIS A 62 -5.78 -10.01 -0.27
CA HIS A 62 -5.75 -8.56 -0.02
C HIS A 62 -5.53 -8.24 1.46
N THR A 63 -6.18 -8.97 2.36
CA THR A 63 -6.05 -8.82 3.80
C THR A 63 -4.64 -9.19 4.28
N ILE A 64 -4.15 -10.40 3.94
CA ILE A 64 -2.83 -10.83 4.43
C ILE A 64 -1.71 -9.97 3.85
N THR A 65 -1.79 -9.57 2.58
CA THR A 65 -0.80 -8.70 1.97
C THR A 65 -0.92 -7.26 2.45
N GLY A 66 -2.12 -6.77 2.81
CA GLY A 66 -2.32 -5.45 3.41
C GLY A 66 -1.62 -5.28 4.76
N TRP A 67 -1.81 -6.25 5.66
CA TRP A 67 -1.10 -6.27 6.96
C TRP A 67 0.40 -6.45 6.80
N SER A 68 0.83 -7.37 5.93
CA SER A 68 2.25 -7.60 5.65
C SER A 68 2.92 -6.34 5.07
N LEU A 69 2.25 -5.66 4.15
CA LEU A 69 2.74 -4.44 3.51
C LEU A 69 2.85 -3.29 4.51
N SER A 70 1.96 -3.20 5.50
CA SER A 70 2.07 -2.24 6.60
C SER A 70 3.37 -2.41 7.39
N ALA A 71 3.69 -3.65 7.79
CA ALA A 71 4.92 -3.95 8.51
C ALA A 71 6.17 -3.69 7.64
N ILE A 72 6.16 -4.13 6.38
CA ILE A 72 7.26 -3.93 5.43
C ILE A 72 7.49 -2.44 5.18
N LEU A 73 6.43 -1.67 4.93
CA LEU A 73 6.51 -0.24 4.67
C LEU A 73 7.13 0.50 5.86
N VAL A 74 6.65 0.23 7.08
CA VAL A 74 7.21 0.85 8.30
C VAL A 74 8.69 0.48 8.48
N GLY A 75 9.06 -0.77 8.24
CA GLY A 75 10.46 -1.21 8.30
C GLY A 75 11.36 -0.48 7.29
N ILE A 76 10.90 -0.34 6.04
CA ILE A 76 11.62 0.40 4.99
C ILE A 76 11.70 1.89 5.32
N THR A 77 10.64 2.48 5.87
CA THR A 77 10.62 3.87 6.30
C THR A 77 11.58 4.12 7.46
N ALA A 78 11.61 3.24 8.46
CA ALA A 78 12.56 3.32 9.56
C ALA A 78 14.00 3.22 9.03
N TRP A 79 14.29 2.27 8.14
CA TRP A 79 15.60 2.15 7.49
C TRP A 79 15.96 3.41 6.71
N ARG A 80 15.01 3.98 5.94
CA ARG A 80 15.21 5.25 5.23
C ARG A 80 15.53 6.40 6.18
N GLY A 81 14.90 6.43 7.35
CA GLY A 81 15.15 7.41 8.41
C GLY A 81 16.57 7.31 8.98
N VAL A 82 17.07 6.10 9.20
CA VAL A 82 18.47 5.86 9.60
C VAL A 82 19.43 6.36 8.53
N LEU A 83 19.19 6.01 7.25
CA LEU A 83 20.02 6.48 6.13
C LEU A 83 20.03 8.01 6.04
N ARG A 84 18.86 8.64 6.17
CA ARG A 84 18.72 10.11 6.17
C ARG A 84 19.52 10.74 7.31
N ARG A 85 19.47 10.17 8.51
CA ARG A 85 20.23 10.67 9.68
C ARG A 85 21.74 10.54 9.48
N GLN A 86 22.20 9.46 8.86
CA GLN A 86 23.63 9.22 8.59
C GLN A 86 24.16 10.11 7.46
N ASN A 87 23.44 10.20 6.34
CA ASN A 87 23.80 11.04 5.20
C ASN A 87 22.55 11.48 4.42
N PRO A 88 22.03 12.70 4.65
CA PRO A 88 20.77 13.13 4.05
C PRO A 88 20.84 13.29 2.52
N GLY A 89 22.04 13.48 1.96
CA GLY A 89 22.24 13.73 0.53
C GLY A 89 22.51 12.48 -0.31
N LYS A 90 22.51 11.27 0.28
CA LYS A 90 22.84 10.03 -0.44
C LYS A 90 21.90 8.89 -0.04
N ILE A 91 21.61 8.04 -1.02
CA ILE A 91 20.88 6.79 -0.82
C ILE A 91 21.69 5.66 -1.46
N PRO A 92 21.90 4.53 -0.76
CA PRO A 92 22.56 3.37 -1.33
C PRO A 92 21.69 2.72 -2.40
N VAL A 93 22.31 2.20 -3.46
CA VAL A 93 21.60 1.52 -4.56
C VAL A 93 20.80 0.30 -4.06
N VAL A 94 21.27 -0.36 -3.01
CA VAL A 94 20.56 -1.48 -2.38
C VAL A 94 19.20 -1.04 -1.82
N TYR A 95 19.12 0.15 -1.21
CA TYR A 95 17.84 0.70 -0.75
C TYR A 95 16.89 0.93 -1.94
N LEU A 96 17.39 1.46 -3.05
CA LEU A 96 16.56 1.66 -4.26
C LEU A 96 16.04 0.33 -4.82
N GLY A 97 16.84 -0.73 -4.79
CA GLY A 97 16.41 -2.08 -5.16
C GLY A 97 15.26 -2.58 -4.28
N VAL A 98 15.39 -2.45 -2.95
CA VAL A 98 14.33 -2.84 -2.00
C VAL A 98 13.08 -1.96 -2.15
N ALA A 99 13.25 -0.65 -2.35
CA ALA A 99 12.13 0.26 -2.59
C ALA A 99 11.39 -0.06 -3.91
N THR A 100 12.11 -0.57 -4.91
CA THR A 100 11.48 -1.06 -6.16
C THR A 100 10.59 -2.27 -5.88
N LEU A 101 11.06 -3.24 -5.09
CA LEU A 101 10.25 -4.39 -4.67
C LEU A 101 9.02 -3.96 -3.87
N LEU A 102 9.16 -2.97 -2.98
CA LEU A 102 8.03 -2.39 -2.25
C LEU A 102 6.97 -1.81 -3.21
N VAL A 103 7.38 -1.08 -4.25
CA VAL A 103 6.45 -0.54 -5.26
C VAL A 103 5.70 -1.66 -5.99
N VAL A 104 6.38 -2.75 -6.35
CA VAL A 104 5.72 -3.91 -6.97
C VAL A 104 4.66 -4.50 -6.04
N LEU A 105 4.96 -4.65 -4.76
CA LEU A 105 3.99 -5.14 -3.77
C LEU A 105 2.80 -4.18 -3.60
N VAL A 106 3.03 -2.87 -3.63
CA VAL A 106 1.95 -1.87 -3.60
C VAL A 106 1.04 -1.99 -4.82
N PHE A 107 1.59 -2.21 -6.02
CA PHE A 107 0.77 -2.43 -7.22
C PHE A 107 -0.02 -3.72 -7.15
N PHE A 108 0.57 -4.79 -6.61
CA PHE A 108 -0.16 -6.04 -6.37
C PHE A 108 -1.33 -5.84 -5.38
N GLN A 109 -1.10 -5.10 -4.28
CA GLN A 109 -2.14 -4.76 -3.32
C GLN A 109 -3.27 -3.93 -3.97
N MET A 110 -2.90 -2.95 -4.80
CA MET A 110 -3.86 -2.11 -5.53
C MET A 110 -4.72 -2.95 -6.48
N TYR A 111 -4.10 -3.86 -7.24
CA TYR A 111 -4.83 -4.78 -8.11
C TYR A 111 -5.86 -5.62 -7.35
N LEU A 112 -5.48 -6.20 -6.20
CA LEU A 112 -6.42 -6.96 -5.38
C LEU A 112 -7.57 -6.09 -4.85
N GLY A 113 -7.27 -4.86 -4.43
CA GLY A 113 -8.29 -3.91 -3.98
C GLY A 113 -9.27 -3.55 -5.11
N ASP A 114 -8.76 -3.32 -6.32
CA ASP A 114 -9.58 -3.02 -7.49
C ASP A 114 -10.50 -4.21 -7.87
N LEU A 115 -10.03 -5.45 -7.75
CA LEU A 115 -10.92 -6.62 -7.91
C LEU A 115 -12.06 -6.61 -6.90
N LEU A 116 -11.77 -6.37 -5.62
CA LEU A 116 -12.77 -6.37 -4.55
C LEU A 116 -13.81 -5.26 -4.75
N ALA A 117 -13.36 -4.06 -5.14
CA ALA A 117 -14.24 -2.91 -5.34
C ALA A 117 -15.06 -3.01 -6.64
N TRP A 118 -14.41 -3.29 -7.77
CA TRP A 118 -15.01 -3.11 -9.11
C TRP A 118 -15.51 -4.39 -9.75
N VAL A 119 -14.88 -5.53 -9.47
CA VAL A 119 -15.31 -6.83 -10.03
C VAL A 119 -16.28 -7.51 -9.08
N TYR A 120 -15.93 -7.59 -7.79
CA TYR A 120 -16.75 -8.27 -6.80
C TYR A 120 -17.76 -7.36 -6.10
N GLY A 121 -17.62 -6.04 -6.24
CA GLY A 121 -18.61 -5.06 -5.78
C GLY A 121 -18.71 -4.90 -4.27
N LEU A 122 -17.69 -5.30 -3.50
CA LEU A 122 -17.75 -5.29 -2.03
C LEU A 122 -17.80 -3.90 -1.41
N HIS A 123 -17.48 -2.84 -2.15
CA HIS A 123 -17.65 -1.44 -1.74
C HIS A 123 -19.03 -0.85 -2.15
N SER A 124 -19.87 -1.59 -2.87
CA SER A 124 -21.17 -1.11 -3.32
C SER A 124 -22.26 -1.47 -2.30
N PRO A 125 -22.95 -0.48 -1.69
CA PRO A 125 -23.99 -0.76 -0.71
C PRO A 125 -25.16 -1.55 -1.30
N PHE A 126 -25.41 -1.43 -2.62
CA PHE A 126 -26.45 -2.18 -3.31
C PHE A 126 -26.10 -3.66 -3.45
N VAL A 127 -24.84 -3.97 -3.76
CA VAL A 127 -24.36 -5.36 -3.90
C VAL A 127 -24.32 -6.02 -2.53
N VAL A 128 -23.79 -5.33 -1.52
CA VAL A 128 -23.77 -5.82 -0.12
C VAL A 128 -25.18 -6.09 0.39
N LYS A 129 -26.13 -5.19 0.12
CA LYS A 129 -27.53 -5.39 0.52
C LYS A 129 -28.17 -6.59 -0.20
N ALA A 130 -27.93 -6.75 -1.50
CA ALA A 130 -28.45 -7.87 -2.27
C ALA A 130 -27.89 -9.23 -1.81
N ILE A 131 -26.61 -9.28 -1.42
CA ILE A 131 -25.99 -10.47 -0.80
C ILE A 131 -26.66 -10.79 0.54
N ARG A 132 -26.80 -9.80 1.43
CA ARG A 132 -27.47 -9.98 2.74
C ARG A 132 -28.92 -10.44 2.62
N GLU A 133 -29.62 -9.97 1.59
CA GLU A 133 -31.00 -10.36 1.28
C GLU A 133 -31.09 -11.70 0.52
N GLY A 134 -29.97 -12.32 0.16
CA GLY A 134 -29.91 -13.60 -0.54
C GLY A 134 -30.37 -13.55 -2.01
N THR A 135 -30.43 -12.35 -2.60
CA THR A 135 -30.80 -12.15 -4.02
C THR A 135 -29.63 -12.37 -4.97
N LEU A 136 -28.40 -12.29 -4.46
CA LEU A 136 -27.18 -12.73 -5.13
C LEU A 136 -26.55 -13.87 -4.29
N LYS A 137 -26.15 -14.96 -4.97
CA LYS A 137 -25.49 -16.13 -4.37
C LYS A 137 -24.03 -16.22 -4.80
#